data_AF-A0A1H2EF96-F1
#
_entry.id   AF-A0A1H2EF96-F1
#
_cell.length_a   1.000
_cell.length_b   1.000
_cell.length_c   1.000
_cell.angle_alpha   90.00
_cell.angle_beta   90.00
_cell.angle_gamma   90.00
#
_symmetry.space_group_name_H-M   'P 1'
#
loop_
_entity.id
_entity.type
_entity.pdbx_description
1 polymer ?
#
loop_
_entity_poly.entity_id
_entity_poly.type
_entity_poly.pdbx_seq_one_letter_code
_entity_poly.pdbx_strand_id
1 'polypeptide(L)'
;MSKRPPHRGKVGAGVRRGRPPRFLVLSVAPQETVGRAATPLAPPAATIVLREGGNHHVVPVEAISLIVAEGNYTHVHLHSGEKFFLTRAIGAWQDILPSLLFLRLDRSILVNRVHIARVESFSPEQTLLHVAAVPSPVRLGRVGGKRLRFDLDRQRRVRREEALSLAA
;
A
#
# COMPACT_ATOMS: atom_id res chain seq x y z
N MET A 1 20.47 -30.15 -61.22
CA MET A 1 20.34 -31.60 -60.96
C MET A 1 21.20 -32.00 -59.78
N SER A 2 20.60 -32.43 -58.67
CA SER A 2 21.05 -33.58 -57.85
C SER A 2 20.21 -33.74 -56.57
N LYS A 3 19.31 -34.73 -56.64
CA LYS A 3 18.90 -35.74 -55.65
C LYS A 3 18.59 -35.33 -54.18
N ARG A 4 17.30 -35.42 -53.83
CA ARG A 4 16.80 -36.01 -52.54
C ARG A 4 16.93 -37.57 -52.64
N PRO A 5 16.73 -38.44 -51.61
CA PRO A 5 15.95 -38.28 -50.37
C PRO A 5 16.60 -39.04 -49.15
N PRO A 6 15.86 -39.75 -48.24
CA PRO A 6 15.56 -39.32 -46.87
C PRO A 6 16.14 -40.25 -45.79
N HIS A 7 16.28 -39.78 -44.54
CA HIS A 7 16.46 -40.70 -43.40
C HIS A 7 15.24 -40.75 -42.49
N ARG A 8 14.67 -41.96 -42.49
CA ARG A 8 13.66 -42.53 -41.61
C ARG A 8 14.35 -43.01 -40.32
N GLY A 9 13.64 -42.96 -39.19
CA GLY A 9 14.03 -43.64 -37.94
C GLY A 9 13.44 -42.94 -36.71
N LYS A 10 12.15 -43.12 -36.38
CA LYS A 10 11.59 -44.16 -35.49
C LYS A 10 12.04 -44.08 -34.02
N VAL A 11 11.01 -43.96 -33.17
CA VAL A 11 10.72 -44.62 -31.89
C VAL A 11 11.50 -44.27 -30.61
N GLY A 12 10.72 -43.81 -29.61
CA GLY A 12 10.61 -44.50 -28.33
C GLY A 12 11.43 -43.95 -27.16
N ALA A 13 10.78 -43.22 -26.26
CA ALA A 13 11.16 -43.21 -24.85
C ALA A 13 9.94 -42.89 -23.98
N GLY A 14 9.49 -43.90 -23.24
CA GLY A 14 8.32 -43.82 -22.37
C GLY A 14 8.43 -42.73 -21.31
N VAL A 15 7.41 -41.89 -21.24
CA VAL A 15 7.16 -41.03 -20.08
C VAL A 15 6.76 -41.94 -18.94
N ARG A 16 7.72 -42.21 -18.05
CA ARG A 16 7.50 -42.84 -16.75
C ARG A 16 6.50 -41.99 -15.99
N ARG A 17 5.35 -42.57 -15.61
CA ARG A 17 4.43 -41.99 -14.64
C ARG A 17 5.15 -41.92 -13.29
N GLY A 18 5.72 -40.76 -12.98
CA GLY A 18 6.20 -40.44 -11.65
C GLY A 18 5.02 -40.42 -10.69
N ARG A 19 5.04 -41.31 -9.69
CA ARG A 19 4.18 -41.23 -8.50
C ARG A 19 4.24 -39.82 -7.91
N PRO A 20 3.11 -39.18 -7.56
CA PRO A 20 3.15 -37.98 -6.75
C PRO A 20 3.71 -38.32 -5.35
N PRO A 21 4.47 -37.42 -4.72
CA PRO A 21 4.91 -37.62 -3.35
C PRO A 21 3.70 -37.61 -2.40
N ARG A 22 3.72 -38.52 -1.43
CA ARG A 22 2.81 -38.58 -0.30
C ARG A 22 2.98 -37.30 0.51
N PHE A 23 2.02 -36.38 0.44
CA PHE A 23 1.94 -35.29 1.39
C PHE A 23 1.51 -35.87 2.74
N LEU A 24 2.42 -35.76 3.71
CA LEU A 24 2.13 -35.97 5.12
C LEU A 24 1.12 -34.89 5.53
N VAL A 25 -0.14 -35.27 5.74
CA VAL A 25 -1.14 -34.37 6.31
C VAL A 25 -0.80 -34.24 7.79
N LEU A 26 -0.19 -33.12 8.19
CA LEU A 26 -0.17 -32.76 9.61
C LEU A 26 -1.60 -32.35 9.99
N SER A 27 -2.23 -33.21 10.78
CA SER A 27 -3.47 -32.93 11.48
C SER A 27 -3.26 -31.68 12.37
N VAL A 28 -3.97 -30.60 12.06
CA VAL A 28 -4.13 -29.46 12.98
C VAL A 28 -5.43 -29.69 13.73
N ALA A 29 -5.30 -30.08 14.99
CA ALA A 29 -6.40 -30.12 15.95
C ALA A 29 -6.97 -28.71 16.19
N PRO A 30 -8.27 -28.58 16.51
CA PRO A 30 -8.91 -27.29 16.74
C PRO A 30 -8.44 -26.71 18.06
N GLN A 31 -7.90 -25.49 18.03
CA GLN A 31 -7.54 -24.75 19.24
C GLN A 31 -8.63 -23.71 19.51
N GLU A 32 -9.62 -24.10 20.30
CA GLU A 32 -10.29 -23.16 21.20
C GLU A 32 -9.62 -23.29 22.56
N THR A 33 -9.12 -22.20 23.14
CA THR A 33 -9.65 -21.63 24.40
C THR A 33 -8.91 -20.34 24.74
N VAL A 34 -9.75 -19.33 24.92
CA VAL A 34 -9.58 -17.99 25.50
C VAL A 34 -8.61 -17.92 26.70
N GLY A 35 -7.81 -16.84 26.74
CA GLY A 35 -7.38 -16.26 28.03
C GLY A 35 -6.03 -15.55 28.01
N ARG A 36 -6.03 -14.22 27.85
CA ARG A 36 -5.62 -13.24 28.89
C ARG A 36 -5.11 -11.92 28.28
N ALA A 37 -5.93 -10.89 28.50
CA ALA A 37 -5.64 -9.47 28.72
C ALA A 37 -4.46 -8.81 27.98
N ALA A 38 -4.79 -7.87 27.10
CA ALA A 38 -3.89 -6.77 26.76
C ALA A 38 -4.68 -5.45 26.61
N THR A 39 -4.49 -4.57 27.59
CA THR A 39 -4.54 -3.09 27.52
C THR A 39 -5.91 -2.42 27.35
N PRO A 40 -6.19 -1.25 27.97
CA PRO A 40 -7.46 -0.55 27.77
C PRO A 40 -7.58 -0.26 26.28
N LEU A 41 -8.73 -0.63 25.73
CA LEU A 41 -9.08 -0.58 24.33
C LEU A 41 -8.86 0.83 23.78
N ALA A 42 -7.64 1.10 23.30
CA ALA A 42 -7.44 2.07 22.24
C ALA A 42 -8.43 1.69 21.13
N PRO A 43 -9.13 2.65 20.52
CA PRO A 43 -10.10 2.35 19.47
C PRO A 43 -9.43 1.39 18.46
N PRO A 44 -10.09 0.29 18.06
CA PRO A 44 -9.46 -0.72 17.23
C PRO A 44 -8.89 -0.04 16.00
N ALA A 45 -7.57 -0.07 15.85
CA ALA A 45 -6.89 0.53 14.72
C ALA A 45 -7.48 -0.10 13.45
N ALA A 46 -8.17 0.72 12.65
CA ALA A 46 -8.82 0.27 11.43
C ALA A 46 -7.78 -0.46 10.58
N THR A 47 -8.10 -1.67 10.12
CA THR A 47 -7.17 -2.53 9.39
C THR A 47 -7.74 -2.85 8.03
N ILE A 48 -6.87 -2.99 7.02
CA ILE A 48 -7.25 -3.29 5.65
C ILE A 48 -6.45 -4.46 5.09
N VAL A 49 -7.09 -5.26 4.23
CA VAL A 49 -6.44 -6.38 3.54
C VAL A 49 -5.94 -5.91 2.17
N LEU A 50 -4.63 -5.99 1.97
CA LEU A 50 -3.96 -5.80 0.69
C LEU A 50 -3.80 -7.17 0.02
N ARG A 51 -4.17 -7.28 -1.27
CA ARG A 51 -4.10 -8.54 -2.01
C ARG A 51 -3.12 -8.41 -3.17
N GLU A 52 -1.93 -8.98 -3.02
CA GLU A 52 -0.86 -8.90 -4.01
C GLU A 52 -0.38 -10.31 -4.36
N GLY A 53 -0.34 -10.66 -5.65
CA GLY A 53 0.21 -11.94 -6.11
C GLY A 53 -0.44 -13.19 -5.52
N GLY A 54 -1.70 -13.11 -5.06
CA GLY A 54 -2.41 -14.19 -4.39
C GLY A 54 -2.21 -14.25 -2.86
N ASN A 55 -1.33 -13.42 -2.30
CA ASN A 55 -1.13 -13.28 -0.87
C ASN A 55 -2.08 -12.22 -0.28
N HIS A 56 -2.41 -12.39 1.00
CA HIS A 56 -3.20 -11.43 1.77
C HIS A 56 -2.33 -10.83 2.87
N HIS A 57 -2.16 -9.51 2.83
CA HIS A 57 -1.44 -8.75 3.85
C HIS A 57 -2.45 -7.93 4.65
N VAL A 58 -2.51 -8.19 5.95
CA VAL A 58 -3.38 -7.47 6.89
C VAL A 58 -2.58 -6.29 7.45
N VAL A 59 -2.97 -5.07 7.08
CA VAL A 59 -2.17 -3.87 7.36
C VAL A 59 -3.03 -2.83 8.09
N PRO A 60 -2.53 -2.23 9.19
CA PRO A 60 -3.21 -1.10 9.81
C PRO A 60 -3.38 0.06 8.82
N VAL A 61 -4.54 0.69 8.78
CA VAL A 61 -4.81 1.83 7.90
C VAL A 61 -3.83 2.98 8.19
N GLU A 62 -3.52 3.20 9.47
CA GLU A 62 -2.50 4.17 9.90
C GLU A 62 -1.10 3.82 9.40
N ALA A 63 -0.83 2.54 9.08
CA ALA A 63 0.47 2.12 8.60
C ALA A 63 0.75 2.59 7.15
N ILE A 64 -0.31 2.88 6.39
CA ILE A 64 -0.19 3.34 5.00
C ILE A 64 0.26 4.81 5.01
N SER A 65 1.37 5.10 4.33
CA SER A 65 1.95 6.44 4.25
C SER A 65 1.57 7.18 2.97
N LEU A 66 1.56 6.49 1.83
CA LEU A 66 1.33 7.07 0.51
C LEU A 66 0.70 6.04 -0.44
N ILE A 67 -0.27 6.49 -1.24
CA ILE A 67 -0.82 5.73 -2.36
C ILE A 67 -0.64 6.53 -3.66
N VAL A 68 -0.01 5.91 -4.65
CA VAL A 68 0.25 6.50 -5.97
C VAL A 68 -0.47 5.68 -7.03
N ALA A 69 -1.30 6.32 -7.84
CA ALA A 69 -1.99 5.68 -8.95
C ALA A 69 -1.09 5.59 -10.19
N GLU A 70 -1.13 4.43 -10.84
CA GLU A 70 -0.52 4.18 -12.14
C GLU A 70 -1.58 3.52 -13.03
N GLY A 71 -2.33 4.34 -13.77
CA GLY A 71 -3.51 3.88 -14.52
C GLY A 71 -4.60 3.32 -13.59
N ASN A 72 -4.95 2.05 -13.79
CA ASN A 72 -5.94 1.32 -12.96
C ASN A 72 -5.32 0.61 -11.75
N TYR A 73 -4.01 0.74 -11.58
CA TYR A 73 -3.26 0.15 -10.49
C TYR A 73 -2.86 1.22 -9.47
N THR A 74 -2.49 0.77 -8.28
CA THR A 74 -1.95 1.63 -7.23
C THR A 74 -0.73 1.00 -6.60
N HIS A 75 0.26 1.85 -6.33
CA HIS A 75 1.37 1.55 -5.43
C HIS A 75 0.99 2.04 -4.03
N VAL A 76 0.92 1.14 -3.06
CA VAL A 76 0.67 1.43 -1.65
C VAL A 76 1.99 1.33 -0.90
N HIS A 77 2.41 2.44 -0.31
CA HIS A 77 3.61 2.53 0.51
C HIS A 77 3.22 2.52 1.97
N LEU A 78 3.93 1.72 2.77
CA LEU A 78 3.81 1.72 4.22
C LEU A 78 4.93 2.55 4.86
N HIS A 79 4.72 3.03 6.08
CA HIS A 79 5.80 3.68 6.84
C HIS A 79 6.90 2.70 7.27
N SER A 80 6.69 1.37 7.14
CA SER A 80 7.75 0.36 7.32
C SER A 80 8.76 0.38 6.16
N GLY A 81 8.44 1.04 5.04
CA GLY A 81 9.21 1.01 3.80
C GLY A 81 8.73 -0.07 2.83
N GLU A 82 7.83 -0.95 3.25
CA GLU A 82 7.20 -1.93 2.36
C GLU A 82 6.32 -1.24 1.31
N LYS A 83 6.25 -1.87 0.14
CA LYS A 83 5.51 -1.37 -1.01
C LYS A 83 4.72 -2.50 -1.64
N PHE A 84 3.44 -2.26 -1.89
CA PHE A 84 2.52 -3.18 -2.55
C PHE A 84 2.01 -2.60 -3.86
N PHE A 85 1.85 -3.44 -4.87
CA PHE A 85 1.24 -3.12 -6.15
C PHE A 85 -0.12 -3.82 -6.28
N LEU A 86 -1.19 -3.03 -6.39
CA LEU A 86 -2.55 -3.51 -6.27
C LEU A 86 -3.40 -3.09 -7.48
N THR A 87 -4.21 -4.03 -7.99
CA THR A 87 -5.25 -3.75 -9.00
C THR A 87 -6.47 -3.11 -8.35
N ARG A 88 -6.27 -1.93 -7.77
CA ARG A 88 -7.34 -1.11 -7.18
C ARG A 88 -7.13 0.34 -7.61
N ALA A 89 -8.17 0.96 -8.15
CA ALA A 89 -8.14 2.36 -8.52
C ALA A 89 -8.08 3.26 -7.28
N ILE A 90 -7.42 4.42 -7.41
CA ILE A 90 -7.30 5.41 -6.33
C ILE A 90 -8.63 5.96 -5.80
N GLY A 91 -9.69 5.98 -6.63
CA GLY A 91 -11.04 6.36 -6.20
C GLY A 91 -11.57 5.41 -5.13
N ALA A 92 -11.45 4.09 -5.36
CA ALA A 92 -11.89 3.08 -4.40
C ALA A 92 -11.12 3.15 -3.06
N TRP A 93 -9.89 3.65 -3.07
CA TRP A 93 -9.15 3.93 -1.83
C TRP A 93 -9.76 5.10 -1.04
N GLN A 94 -10.23 6.15 -1.71
CA GLN A 94 -10.85 7.27 -1.01
C GLN A 94 -12.19 6.91 -0.37
N ASP A 95 -12.93 5.98 -0.98
CA ASP A 95 -14.24 5.57 -0.46
C ASP A 95 -14.13 4.79 0.86
N ILE A 96 -13.02 4.08 1.05
CA ILE A 96 -12.80 3.21 2.22
C ILE A 96 -11.85 3.78 3.26
N LEU A 97 -10.95 4.69 2.86
CA LEU A 97 -9.96 5.27 3.77
C LEU A 97 -10.52 6.51 4.49
N PRO A 98 -10.27 6.67 5.81
CA PRO A 98 -10.75 7.82 6.55
C PRO A 98 -10.19 9.13 5.97
N SER A 99 -11.07 10.03 5.52
CA SER A 99 -10.70 11.34 4.99
C SER A 99 -10.05 12.27 6.03
N LEU A 100 -10.16 11.92 7.32
CA LEU A 100 -9.44 12.57 8.43
C LEU A 100 -7.94 12.22 8.45
N LEU A 101 -7.56 11.04 7.95
CA LEU A 101 -6.16 10.62 7.86
C LEU A 101 -5.59 10.85 6.47
N PHE A 102 -6.38 10.60 5.43
CA PHE A 102 -5.91 10.64 4.05
C PHE A 102 -6.35 11.90 3.32
N LEU A 103 -5.38 12.52 2.63
CA LEU A 103 -5.57 13.72 1.82
C LEU A 103 -5.27 13.42 0.36
N ARG A 104 -6.25 13.64 -0.52
CA ARG A 104 -6.06 13.53 -1.98
C ARG A 104 -5.49 14.82 -2.54
N LEU A 105 -4.23 14.76 -2.94
CA LEU A 105 -3.48 15.90 -3.45
C LEU A 105 -3.65 16.09 -4.95
N ASP A 106 -3.77 15.00 -5.71
CA ASP A 106 -3.98 15.02 -7.16
C ASP A 106 -4.83 13.82 -7.59
N ARG A 107 -5.12 13.69 -8.89
CA ARG A 107 -5.79 12.54 -9.49
C ARG A 107 -5.04 11.24 -9.24
N SER A 108 -3.72 11.27 -9.03
CA SER A 108 -2.88 10.09 -8.79
C SER A 108 -2.23 10.01 -7.43
N ILE A 109 -2.43 10.97 -6.52
CA ILE A 109 -1.72 11.02 -5.23
C ILE A 109 -2.71 11.12 -4.06
N LEU A 110 -2.62 10.16 -3.15
CA LEU A 110 -3.33 10.13 -1.88
C LEU A 110 -2.30 9.88 -0.76
N VAL A 111 -2.17 10.81 0.18
CA VAL A 111 -1.16 10.75 1.25
C VAL A 111 -1.82 10.67 2.61
N ASN A 112 -1.22 9.92 3.55
CA ASN A 112 -1.59 9.98 4.95
C ASN A 112 -0.94 11.20 5.62
N ARG A 113 -1.75 12.08 6.19
CA ARG A 113 -1.32 13.33 6.85
C ARG A 113 -0.28 13.11 7.95
N VAL A 114 -0.38 11.99 8.67
CA VAL A 114 0.48 11.68 9.81
C VAL A 114 1.93 11.40 9.36
N HIS A 115 2.11 10.88 8.15
CA HIS A 115 3.41 10.48 7.61
C HIS A 115 4.07 11.53 6.73
N ILE A 116 3.53 12.75 6.66
CA ILE A 116 4.14 13.86 5.93
C ILE A 116 5.35 14.35 6.73
N ALA A 117 6.56 14.11 6.19
CA ALA A 117 7.80 14.46 6.86
C ALA A 117 8.20 15.92 6.58
N ARG A 118 8.13 16.34 5.31
CA ARG A 118 8.54 17.69 4.90
C ARG A 118 7.85 18.10 3.62
N VAL A 119 7.61 19.40 3.49
CA VAL A 119 7.12 20.02 2.25
C VAL A 119 8.12 21.08 1.81
N GLU A 120 8.58 20.97 0.57
CA GLU A 120 9.55 21.90 -0.01
C GLU A 120 8.97 22.56 -1.25
N SER A 121 9.13 23.87 -1.34
CA SER A 121 8.82 24.61 -2.57
C SER A 121 10.00 24.45 -3.54
N PHE A 122 9.80 23.68 -4.62
CA PHE A 122 10.84 23.48 -5.63
C PHE A 122 10.79 24.56 -6.72
N SER A 123 9.58 24.96 -7.10
CA SER A 123 9.35 26.11 -7.98
C SER A 123 7.97 26.72 -7.68
N PRO A 124 7.59 27.85 -8.30
CA PRO A 124 6.24 28.40 -8.17
C PRO A 124 5.14 27.41 -8.58
N GLU A 125 5.47 26.49 -9.50
CA GLU A 125 4.55 25.51 -10.09
C GLU A 125 4.72 24.10 -9.52
N GLN A 126 5.79 23.84 -8.76
CA GLN A 126 6.11 22.51 -8.24
C GLN A 126 6.44 22.51 -6.75
N THR A 127 5.87 21.53 -6.06
CA THR A 127 6.12 21.28 -4.63
C THR A 127 6.63 19.86 -4.46
N LEU A 128 7.68 19.67 -3.67
CA LEU A 128 8.19 18.35 -3.30
C LEU A 128 7.59 17.97 -1.96
N LEU A 129 6.90 16.84 -1.94
CA LEU A 129 6.35 16.23 -0.74
C LEU A 129 7.26 15.07 -0.33
N HIS A 130 7.86 15.20 0.84
CA HIS A 130 8.63 14.15 1.49
C HIS A 130 7.72 13.41 2.45
N VAL A 131 7.67 12.08 2.32
CA VAL A 131 6.84 11.18 3.13
C VAL A 131 7.76 10.20 3.85
N ALA A 132 7.46 9.91 5.11
CA ALA A 132 8.22 8.96 5.91
C ALA A 132 8.32 7.59 5.21
N ALA A 133 9.52 6.99 5.25
CA ALA A 133 9.87 5.72 4.60
C ALA A 133 9.68 5.64 3.08
N VAL A 134 9.36 6.77 2.42
CA VAL A 134 9.39 6.87 0.96
C VAL A 134 10.70 7.55 0.55
N PRO A 135 11.62 6.86 -0.15
CA PRO A 135 12.98 7.36 -0.36
C PRO A 135 13.06 8.54 -1.33
N SER A 136 12.10 8.68 -2.23
CA SER A 136 12.08 9.76 -3.22
C SER A 136 10.88 10.69 -3.00
N PRO A 137 11.07 12.01 -3.08
CA PRO A 137 9.97 12.95 -2.88
C PRO A 137 8.95 12.84 -4.00
N VAL A 138 7.68 12.97 -3.64
CA VAL A 138 6.57 13.04 -4.59
C VAL A 138 6.49 14.46 -5.15
N ARG A 139 6.58 14.59 -6.48
CA ARG A 139 6.37 15.86 -7.17
C ARG A 139 4.88 16.16 -7.26
N LEU A 140 4.48 17.30 -6.75
CA LEU A 140 3.12 17.83 -6.86
C LEU A 140 3.13 19.06 -7.76
N GLY A 141 2.15 19.13 -8.66
CA GLY A 141 1.88 20.35 -9.42
C GLY A 141 1.27 21.45 -8.56
N ARG A 142 1.04 22.63 -9.15
CA ARG A 142 0.53 23.82 -8.47
C ARG A 142 -0.73 23.57 -7.63
N VAL A 143 -1.72 22.88 -8.19
CA VAL A 143 -3.00 22.61 -7.51
C VAL A 143 -2.80 21.71 -6.29
N GLY A 144 -2.10 20.59 -6.46
CA GLY A 144 -1.80 19.66 -5.35
C GLY A 144 -0.94 20.31 -4.26
N GLY A 145 0.05 21.11 -4.65
CA GLY A 145 0.87 21.89 -3.71
C GLY A 145 0.07 22.94 -2.93
N LYS A 146 -0.87 23.66 -3.58
CA LYS A 146 -1.77 24.60 -2.88
C LYS A 146 -2.68 23.88 -1.89
N ARG A 147 -3.28 22.76 -2.30
CA ARG A 147 -4.15 21.95 -1.45
C ARG A 147 -3.41 21.41 -0.23
N LEU A 148 -2.19 20.91 -0.41
CA LEU A 148 -1.33 20.45 0.67
C LEU A 148 -1.06 21.55 1.70
N ARG A 149 -0.60 22.72 1.25
CA ARG A 149 -0.31 23.85 2.15
C ARG A 149 -1.54 24.30 2.92
N PHE A 150 -2.68 24.45 2.23
CA PHE A 150 -3.94 24.83 2.85
C PHE A 150 -4.36 23.85 3.97
N ASP A 151 -4.27 22.54 3.71
CA ASP A 151 -4.61 21.52 4.71
C ASP A 151 -3.66 21.58 5.91
N LEU A 152 -2.34 21.70 5.69
CA LEU A 152 -1.35 21.80 6.77
C LEU A 152 -1.52 23.07 7.62
N ASP A 153 -1.80 24.21 6.99
CA ASP A 153 -2.05 25.47 7.72
C ASP A 153 -3.32 25.38 8.56
N ARG A 154 -4.37 24.76 8.03
CA ARG A 154 -5.60 24.47 8.79
C ARG A 154 -5.30 23.60 10.02
N GLN A 155 -4.52 22.53 9.85
CA GLN A 155 -4.15 21.62 10.95
C GLN A 155 -3.34 22.34 12.05
N ARG A 156 -2.40 23.22 11.67
CA ARG A 156 -1.59 24.01 12.62
C ARG A 156 -2.43 24.95 13.46
N ARG A 157 -3.45 25.57 12.89
CA ARG A 157 -4.37 26.47 13.62
C ARG A 157 -5.17 25.70 14.65
N VAL A 158 -5.81 24.60 14.24
CA VAL A 158 -6.61 23.74 15.14
C VAL A 158 -5.76 23.24 16.31
N ARG A 159 -4.58 22.66 16.05
CA ARG A 159 -3.68 22.18 17.12
C ARG A 159 -3.24 23.30 18.07
N ARG A 160 -3.06 24.52 17.57
CA ARG A 160 -2.69 25.67 18.42
C ARG A 160 -3.86 26.09 19.31
N GLU A 161 -5.08 26.11 18.78
CA GLU A 161 -6.29 26.44 19.56
C GLU A 161 -6.57 25.38 20.63
N GLU A 162 -6.44 24.09 20.30
CA GLU A 162 -6.54 22.99 21.26
C GLU A 162 -5.46 23.07 22.35
N ALA A 163 -4.22 23.39 21.99
CA ALA A 163 -3.14 23.57 22.97
C ALA A 163 -3.40 24.77 23.90
N LEU A 164 -4.03 25.83 23.40
CA LEU A 164 -4.39 27.01 24.20
C LEU A 164 -5.62 26.75 25.09
N SER A 165 -6.56 25.90 24.67
CA SER A 165 -7.74 25.55 25.48
C SER A 165 -7.44 24.53 26.57
N LEU A 166 -6.45 23.65 26.36
CA LEU A 166 -5.97 22.70 27.37
C LEU A 166 -5.09 23.35 28.46
N ALA A 167 -4.56 24.55 28.20
CA ALA A 167 -3.66 25.27 29.10
C ALA A 167 -4.36 26.34 29.96
N ALA A 168 -5.67 26.55 29.80
CA ALA A 168 -6.50 27.53 30.52
C ALA A 168 -7.40 26.85 31.56
#